data_AF-A0A6P4C2V7-F1
#
_entry.id   AF-A0A6P4C2V7-F1
#
_cell.length_a   1.000
_cell.length_b   1.000
_cell.length_c   1.000
_cell.angle_alpha   90.00
_cell.angle_beta   90.00
_cell.angle_gamma   90.00
#
_symmetry.space_group_name_H-M   'P 1'
#
loop_
_entity.id
_entity.type
_entity.pdbx_description
1 polymer ?
#
loop_
_entity_poly.entity_id
_entity_poly.type
_entity_poly.pdbx_seq_one_letter_code
_entity_poly.pdbx_strand_id
1 'polypeptide(L)'
;MRLSLGENNIQELKNFAEWLLKIGDGLAGDGESIVHIPSDILIKNSETVLNDLIDFVYPDMLSNLSVENYFKDRAILAPTLDCVTDVNNKMTAGLPGQERVYLSSDSVCAKEGNMKFELDAFLPEILNGINCLGLPPHKLVLKVGALVMLLRNIDQTNGLCNETRMQVRRMENHVIECKTLTGNKAGSIVLIPRLNLISNNETLPVRFQRRQFSIIMSFAMTINKS
;
A
#
# COMPACT_ATOMS: atom_id res chain seq x y z
N MET A 1 6.69 -11.51 -8.45
CA MET A 1 5.82 -12.01 -9.54
C MET A 1 5.78 -10.93 -10.61
N ARG A 2 6.25 -11.20 -11.84
CA ARG A 2 6.27 -10.23 -12.95
C ARG A 2 4.97 -10.39 -13.75
N LEU A 3 3.99 -9.54 -13.48
CA LEU A 3 2.73 -9.48 -14.24
C LEU A 3 2.79 -8.26 -15.16
N SER A 4 3.45 -8.39 -16.32
CA SER A 4 3.44 -7.35 -17.35
C SER A 4 2.24 -7.60 -18.29
N LEU A 5 1.23 -6.73 -18.23
CA LEU A 5 0.05 -6.74 -19.11
C LEU A 5 0.24 -5.89 -20.39
N GLY A 6 1.47 -5.53 -20.75
CA GLY A 6 1.78 -4.80 -21.98
C GLY A 6 2.10 -5.73 -23.15
N GLU A 7 1.62 -5.40 -24.35
CA GLU A 7 1.86 -6.14 -25.61
C GLU A 7 3.35 -6.30 -25.98
N ASN A 8 4.22 -5.51 -25.34
CA ASN A 8 5.66 -5.63 -25.53
C ASN A 8 6.23 -6.75 -24.67
N ASN A 9 6.58 -7.84 -25.37
CA ASN A 9 7.45 -8.95 -24.97
C ASN A 9 6.81 -10.22 -24.39
N ILE A 10 5.87 -10.80 -25.14
CA ILE A 10 5.49 -12.22 -25.04
C ILE A 10 6.72 -13.14 -24.97
N GLN A 11 7.80 -12.81 -25.71
CA GLN A 11 9.02 -13.61 -25.70
C GLN A 11 9.78 -13.52 -24.36
N GLU A 12 9.90 -12.34 -23.75
CA GLU A 12 10.51 -12.25 -22.41
C GLU A 12 9.67 -12.98 -21.37
N LEU A 13 8.34 -12.89 -21.46
CA LEU A 13 7.45 -13.59 -20.56
C LEU A 13 7.60 -15.11 -20.70
N LYS A 14 7.71 -15.61 -21.93
CA LYS A 14 8.03 -17.03 -22.21
C LYS A 14 9.39 -17.41 -21.63
N ASN A 15 10.44 -16.62 -21.89
CA ASN A 15 11.78 -16.90 -21.37
C ASN A 15 11.79 -16.94 -19.83
N PHE A 16 11.07 -16.02 -19.19
CA PHE A 16 10.95 -15.98 -17.73
C PHE A 16 10.15 -17.17 -17.18
N ALA A 17 9.05 -17.55 -17.83
CA ALA A 17 8.27 -18.73 -17.47
C ALA A 17 9.07 -20.01 -17.63
N GLU A 18 9.83 -20.15 -18.72
CA GLU A 18 10.75 -21.26 -18.93
C GLU A 18 11.86 -21.31 -17.88
N TRP A 19 12.42 -20.15 -17.51
CA TRP A 19 13.41 -20.09 -16.43
C TRP A 19 12.80 -20.51 -15.08
N LEU A 20 11.58 -20.08 -14.76
CA LEU A 20 10.86 -20.53 -13.55
C LEU A 20 10.61 -22.05 -13.56
N LEU A 21 10.22 -22.63 -14.70
CA LEU A 21 10.07 -24.08 -14.84
C LEU A 21 11.40 -24.80 -14.60
N LYS A 22 12.49 -24.31 -15.19
CA LYS A 22 13.83 -24.84 -14.94
C LYS A 22 14.20 -24.79 -13.46
N ILE A 23 13.77 -23.79 -12.69
CA ILE A 23 13.99 -23.79 -11.23
C ILE A 23 13.23 -24.95 -10.58
N GLY A 24 11.95 -25.13 -10.91
CA GLY A 24 11.13 -26.22 -10.38
C GLY A 24 11.66 -27.61 -10.72
N ASP A 25 12.26 -27.76 -11.90
CA ASP A 25 12.86 -29.02 -12.38
C ASP A 25 14.31 -29.23 -11.90
N GLY A 26 14.89 -28.27 -11.15
CA GLY A 26 16.29 -28.34 -10.71
C GLY A 26 17.32 -28.09 -11.83
N LEU A 27 16.91 -27.52 -12.96
CA LEU A 27 17.74 -27.27 -14.14
C LEU A 27 18.28 -25.83 -14.24
N ALA A 28 17.85 -24.91 -13.36
CA ALA A 28 18.25 -23.49 -13.38
C ALA A 28 19.52 -23.19 -12.56
N GLY A 29 20.48 -24.11 -12.58
CA GLY A 29 21.58 -24.13 -11.62
C GLY A 29 22.58 -25.26 -11.85
N ASP A 30 23.31 -25.60 -10.79
CA ASP A 30 24.19 -26.78 -10.74
C ASP A 30 23.44 -28.10 -10.50
N GLY A 31 22.13 -28.04 -10.26
CA GLY A 31 21.29 -29.20 -9.96
C GLY A 31 21.12 -29.50 -8.47
N GLU A 32 21.80 -28.77 -7.57
CA GLU A 32 21.77 -29.06 -6.12
C GLU A 32 21.30 -27.88 -5.27
N SER A 33 21.91 -26.69 -5.41
CA SER A 33 21.70 -25.61 -4.42
C SER A 33 21.83 -24.19 -4.94
N ILE A 34 22.39 -24.00 -6.14
CA ILE A 34 22.66 -22.65 -6.68
C ILE A 34 21.68 -22.34 -7.80
N VAL A 35 20.94 -21.25 -7.67
CA VAL A 35 20.08 -20.71 -8.73
C VAL A 35 20.66 -19.39 -9.23
N HIS A 36 20.91 -19.30 -10.54
CA HIS A 36 21.36 -18.07 -11.16
C HIS A 36 20.17 -17.16 -11.47
N ILE A 37 20.09 -16.02 -10.77
CA ILE A 37 19.07 -14.99 -11.02
C ILE A 37 19.47 -14.18 -12.27
N PRO A 38 18.58 -14.05 -13.27
CA PRO A 38 18.80 -13.23 -14.44
C PRO A 38 19.15 -11.78 -14.08
N SER A 39 20.13 -11.20 -14.76
CA SER A 39 20.64 -9.86 -14.43
C SER A 39 19.63 -8.74 -14.66
N ASP A 40 18.61 -8.96 -15.49
CA ASP A 40 17.53 -8.01 -15.76
C ASP A 40 16.52 -7.89 -14.60
N ILE A 41 16.50 -8.85 -13.68
CA ILE A 41 15.66 -8.81 -12.47
C ILE A 41 16.48 -8.74 -11.18
N LEU A 42 17.79 -8.55 -11.29
CA LEU A 42 18.71 -8.50 -10.17
C LEU A 42 19.12 -7.06 -9.86
N ILE A 43 18.72 -6.58 -8.69
CA ILE A 43 19.30 -5.36 -8.10
C ILE A 43 20.53 -5.79 -7.30
N LYS A 44 21.69 -5.23 -7.66
CA LYS A 44 22.95 -5.56 -6.99
C LYS A 44 22.96 -4.94 -5.59
N ASN A 45 23.57 -5.65 -4.64
CA ASN A 45 23.75 -5.13 -3.30
C ASN A 45 24.69 -3.91 -3.33
N SER A 46 24.20 -2.77 -2.90
CA SER A 46 24.84 -1.46 -2.93
C SER A 46 24.45 -0.70 -1.66
N GLU A 47 25.11 0.42 -1.35
CA GLU A 47 24.64 1.28 -0.24
C GLU A 47 23.27 1.93 -0.54
N THR A 48 22.84 1.92 -1.81
CA THR A 48 21.63 2.57 -2.31
C THR A 48 20.53 1.58 -2.74
N VAL A 49 20.56 0.31 -2.33
CA VAL A 49 19.62 -0.75 -2.78
C VAL A 49 18.16 -0.30 -2.78
N LEU A 50 17.72 0.42 -1.74
CA LEU A 50 16.33 0.89 -1.65
C LEU A 50 16.00 1.91 -2.75
N ASN A 51 16.90 2.84 -3.05
CA ASN A 51 16.71 3.80 -4.14
C ASN A 51 16.76 3.07 -5.49
N ASP A 52 17.72 2.15 -5.66
CA ASP A 52 17.86 1.35 -6.88
C ASP A 52 16.58 0.53 -7.15
N LEU A 53 15.95 -0.03 -6.11
CA LEU A 53 14.65 -0.70 -6.18
C LEU A 53 13.51 0.25 -6.55
N ILE A 54 13.47 1.43 -5.92
CA ILE A 54 12.47 2.44 -6.22
C ILE A 54 12.58 2.89 -7.67
N ASP A 55 13.79 3.18 -8.16
CA ASP A 55 14.02 3.65 -9.52
C ASP A 55 13.76 2.55 -10.56
N PHE A 56 14.04 1.28 -10.22
CA PHE A 56 13.68 0.13 -11.04
C PHE A 56 12.17 0.01 -11.24
N VAL A 57 11.37 0.18 -10.18
CA VAL A 57 9.90 0.07 -10.27
C VAL A 57 9.26 1.36 -10.78
N TYR A 58 9.75 2.52 -10.35
CA TYR A 58 9.21 3.85 -10.60
C TYR A 58 10.25 4.80 -11.26
N PRO A 59 10.71 4.49 -12.48
CA PRO A 59 11.68 5.32 -13.19
C PRO A 59 11.15 6.73 -13.48
N ASP A 60 11.93 7.76 -13.18
CA ASP A 60 11.57 9.17 -13.38
C ASP A 60 10.22 9.55 -12.75
N MET A 61 9.92 9.01 -11.57
CA MET A 61 8.61 9.15 -10.91
C MET A 61 8.10 10.59 -10.91
N LEU A 62 8.95 11.56 -10.57
CA LEU A 62 8.57 12.98 -10.46
C LEU A 62 8.09 13.56 -11.78
N SER A 63 8.77 13.24 -12.87
CA SER A 63 8.39 13.64 -14.23
C SER A 63 7.09 12.98 -14.68
N ASN A 64 6.83 11.77 -14.16
CA ASN A 64 5.67 10.95 -14.52
C ASN A 64 4.45 11.10 -13.60
N LEU A 65 4.47 12.01 -12.60
CA LEU A 65 3.36 12.17 -11.65
C LEU A 65 2.01 12.46 -12.31
N SER A 66 2.01 13.16 -13.44
CA SER A 66 0.80 13.52 -14.19
C SER A 66 0.55 12.62 -15.42
N VAL A 67 1.47 11.70 -15.71
CA VAL A 67 1.36 10.80 -16.87
C VAL A 67 0.30 9.76 -16.59
N GLU A 68 -0.66 9.65 -17.50
CA GLU A 68 -1.74 8.69 -17.38
C GLU A 68 -1.23 7.25 -17.42
N ASN A 69 -1.82 6.37 -16.62
CA ASN A 69 -1.46 4.96 -16.47
C ASN A 69 -0.06 4.66 -15.91
N TYR A 70 0.81 5.65 -15.69
CA TYR A 70 2.17 5.41 -15.20
C TYR A 70 2.21 4.52 -13.94
N PHE A 71 1.36 4.81 -12.96
CA PHE A 71 1.29 4.08 -11.70
C PHE A 71 0.37 2.84 -11.72
N LYS A 72 -0.37 2.62 -12.81
CA LYS A 72 -1.44 1.61 -12.88
C LYS A 72 -0.91 0.20 -12.62
N ASP A 73 0.21 -0.14 -13.26
CA ASP A 73 0.78 -1.49 -13.29
C ASP A 73 2.09 -1.58 -12.48
N ARG A 74 2.30 -0.67 -11.53
CA ARG A 74 3.54 -0.57 -10.74
C ARG A 74 3.25 -0.62 -9.25
N ALA A 75 3.85 -1.56 -8.54
CA ALA A 75 3.78 -1.69 -7.09
C ALA A 75 5.02 -2.42 -6.57
N ILE A 76 5.54 -2.01 -5.41
CA ILE A 76 6.56 -2.76 -4.68
C ILE A 76 5.84 -3.72 -3.73
N LEU A 77 6.17 -5.01 -3.79
CA LEU A 77 5.65 -6.01 -2.87
C LEU A 77 6.71 -6.38 -1.84
N ALA A 78 6.36 -6.35 -0.56
CA ALA A 78 7.27 -6.69 0.52
C ALA A 78 6.66 -7.74 1.48
N PRO A 79 7.49 -8.54 2.18
CA PRO A 79 7.00 -9.60 3.06
C PRO A 79 6.44 -9.06 4.38
N THR A 80 6.98 -7.96 4.92
CA THR A 80 6.60 -7.41 6.22
C THR A 80 6.01 -6.00 6.09
N LEU A 81 5.18 -5.62 7.07
CA LEU A 81 4.59 -4.27 7.14
C LEU A 81 5.66 -3.19 7.38
N ASP A 82 6.74 -3.52 8.06
CA ASP A 82 7.84 -2.59 8.34
C ASP A 82 8.54 -2.19 7.03
N CYS A 83 8.90 -3.17 6.18
CA CYS A 83 9.47 -2.89 4.87
C CYS A 83 8.53 -2.04 3.99
N VAL A 84 7.22 -2.32 4.03
CA VAL A 84 6.21 -1.51 3.33
C VAL A 84 6.20 -0.07 3.84
N THR A 85 6.32 0.10 5.16
CA THR A 85 6.31 1.41 5.82
C THR A 85 7.56 2.22 5.43
N ASP A 86 8.74 1.59 5.43
CA ASP A 86 9.99 2.24 5.05
C ASP A 86 9.96 2.74 3.60
N VAL A 87 9.54 1.90 2.66
CA VAL A 87 9.40 2.28 1.24
C VAL A 87 8.39 3.41 1.09
N ASN A 88 7.20 3.29 1.68
CA ASN A 88 6.15 4.30 1.55
C ASN A 88 6.57 5.65 2.17
N ASN A 89 7.27 5.65 3.30
CA ASN A 89 7.81 6.85 3.93
C ASN A 89 8.87 7.51 3.04
N LYS A 90 9.81 6.73 2.50
CA LYS A 90 10.83 7.21 1.58
C LYS A 90 10.22 7.84 0.32
N MET A 91 9.23 7.17 -0.28
CA MET A 91 8.52 7.65 -1.46
C MET A 91 7.75 8.95 -1.17
N THR A 92 7.05 9.01 -0.04
CA THR A 92 6.29 10.22 0.36
C THR A 92 7.22 11.40 0.65
N ALA A 93 8.36 11.16 1.27
CA ALA A 93 9.37 12.20 1.50
C ALA A 93 9.87 12.79 0.17
N GLY A 94 10.09 11.96 -0.85
CA GLY A 94 10.53 12.37 -2.18
C GLY A 94 9.50 13.11 -3.04
N LEU A 95 8.21 13.03 -2.70
CA LEU A 95 7.17 13.76 -3.43
C LEU A 95 7.26 15.28 -3.21
N PRO A 96 7.00 16.10 -4.26
CA PRO A 96 6.95 17.54 -4.14
C PRO A 96 5.70 17.98 -3.39
N GLY A 97 5.69 19.24 -2.96
CA GLY A 97 4.54 19.87 -2.31
C GLY A 97 4.50 19.66 -0.79
N GLN A 98 3.50 20.31 -0.18
CA GLN A 98 3.37 20.37 1.27
C GLN A 98 2.81 19.07 1.83
N GLU A 99 3.47 18.59 2.88
CA GLU A 99 2.98 17.48 3.69
C GLU A 99 1.74 17.90 4.49
N ARG A 100 0.73 17.04 4.51
CA ARG A 100 -0.42 17.17 5.39
C ARG A 100 -0.54 15.96 6.30
N VAL A 101 -0.72 16.23 7.59
CA VAL A 101 -0.85 15.21 8.63
C VAL A 101 -2.31 15.14 9.07
N TYR A 102 -2.86 13.93 9.07
CA TYR A 102 -4.19 13.63 9.57
C TYR A 102 -4.10 12.69 10.75
N LEU A 103 -4.45 13.18 11.94
CA LEU A 103 -4.55 12.35 13.14
C LEU A 103 -5.91 11.65 13.20
N SER A 104 -5.92 10.41 13.69
CA SER A 104 -7.17 9.68 13.95
C SER A 104 -7.79 10.12 15.27
N SER A 105 -9.06 9.77 15.45
CA SER A 105 -9.74 9.83 16.75
C SER A 105 -10.18 8.42 17.11
N ASP A 106 -9.61 7.91 18.20
CA ASP A 106 -9.77 6.52 18.61
C ASP A 106 -10.63 6.44 19.89
N SER A 107 -11.50 5.44 19.96
CA SER A 107 -12.41 5.22 21.10
C SER A 107 -12.64 3.74 21.32
N VAL A 108 -12.67 3.29 22.58
CA VAL A 108 -13.04 1.91 22.94
C VAL A 108 -14.49 1.64 22.54
N CYS A 109 -14.75 0.44 22.00
CA CYS A 109 -16.12 -0.02 21.77
C CYS A 109 -16.69 -0.55 23.07
N ALA A 110 -17.74 0.07 23.59
CA ALA A 110 -18.44 -0.44 24.76
C ALA A 110 -19.01 -1.85 24.50
N LYS A 111 -18.61 -2.83 25.31
CA LYS A 111 -19.36 -4.08 25.45
C LYS A 111 -20.44 -3.89 26.52
N GLU A 112 -21.63 -4.43 26.28
CA GLU A 112 -22.69 -4.46 27.30
C GLU A 112 -22.17 -5.21 28.55
N GLY A 113 -22.02 -4.49 29.66
CA GLY A 113 -21.80 -5.08 30.99
C GLY A 113 -20.52 -4.71 31.75
N ASN A 114 -19.47 -4.15 31.14
CA ASN A 114 -18.20 -3.89 31.86
C ASN A 114 -17.55 -2.52 31.56
N MET A 115 -18.38 -1.48 31.55
CA MET A 115 -18.06 -0.15 31.01
C MET A 115 -16.95 0.63 31.74
N LYS A 116 -16.76 0.45 33.05
CA LYS A 116 -15.93 1.38 33.85
C LYS A 116 -14.44 1.04 33.85
N PHE A 117 -14.08 -0.25 33.96
CA PHE A 117 -12.69 -0.68 33.99
C PHE A 117 -12.02 -0.60 32.61
N GLU A 118 -12.74 -0.92 31.52
CA GLU A 118 -12.16 -0.90 30.16
C GLU A 118 -11.95 0.53 29.63
N LEU A 119 -12.81 1.50 29.99
CA LEU A 119 -12.65 2.89 29.59
C LEU A 119 -11.48 3.58 30.31
N ASP A 120 -11.23 3.25 31.59
CA ASP A 120 -10.13 3.81 32.37
C ASP A 120 -8.78 3.09 32.11
N ALA A 121 -8.80 1.83 31.67
CA ALA A 121 -7.57 1.05 31.43
C ALA A 121 -6.92 1.31 30.05
N PHE A 122 -7.70 1.68 29.03
CA PHE A 122 -7.20 1.91 27.68
C PHE A 122 -7.17 3.40 27.34
N LEU A 123 -6.11 4.06 27.78
CA LEU A 123 -5.84 5.46 27.42
C LEU A 123 -5.77 5.66 25.89
N PRO A 124 -6.22 6.81 25.36
CA PRO A 124 -6.17 7.10 23.93
C PRO A 124 -4.77 6.93 23.32
N GLU A 125 -3.71 7.22 24.08
CA GLU A 125 -2.32 7.05 23.65
C GLU A 125 -1.97 5.59 23.32
N ILE A 126 -2.54 4.64 24.08
CA ILE A 126 -2.35 3.20 23.83
C ILE A 126 -3.03 2.82 22.51
N LEU A 127 -4.27 3.29 22.30
CA LEU A 127 -5.03 3.01 21.07
C LEU A 127 -4.33 3.61 19.84
N ASN A 128 -3.82 4.83 19.95
CA ASN A 128 -3.09 5.52 18.89
C ASN A 128 -1.84 4.75 18.44
N GLY A 129 -1.21 4.00 19.35
CA GLY A 129 -0.05 3.15 19.07
C GLY A 129 -0.38 1.84 18.33
N ILE A 130 -1.65 1.44 18.28
CA ILE A 130 -2.05 0.19 17.60
C ILE A 130 -1.99 0.39 16.08
N ASN A 131 -1.08 -0.35 15.45
CA ASN A 131 -0.98 -0.49 14.00
C ASN A 131 -1.31 -1.94 13.62
N CYS A 132 -2.44 -2.15 12.95
CA CYS A 132 -2.88 -3.48 12.53
C CYS A 132 -3.46 -3.45 11.12
N LEU A 133 -3.49 -4.62 10.48
CA LEU A 133 -4.04 -4.76 9.14
C LEU A 133 -5.55 -4.42 9.14
N GLY A 134 -5.98 -3.63 8.16
CA GLY A 134 -7.39 -3.26 7.99
C GLY A 134 -7.81 -2.00 8.76
N LEU A 135 -6.90 -1.40 9.53
CA LEU A 135 -7.05 -0.05 10.05
C LEU A 135 -5.98 0.88 9.44
N PRO A 136 -6.33 2.14 9.14
CA PRO A 136 -5.35 3.14 8.78
C PRO A 136 -4.49 3.49 10.01
N PRO A 137 -3.27 3.99 9.81
CA PRO A 137 -2.43 4.44 10.92
C PRO A 137 -3.09 5.62 11.65
N HIS A 138 -2.78 5.77 12.94
CA HIS A 138 -3.20 6.93 13.71
C HIS A 138 -2.74 8.24 13.05
N LYS A 139 -1.44 8.30 12.72
CA LYS A 139 -0.84 9.42 11.98
C LYS A 139 -0.76 9.06 10.50
N LEU A 140 -1.67 9.61 9.70
CA LEU A 140 -1.66 9.49 8.25
C LEU A 140 -0.98 10.71 7.64
N VAL A 141 0.16 10.51 7.00
CA VAL A 141 0.97 11.57 6.37
C VAL A 141 0.82 11.47 4.86
N LEU A 142 0.41 12.55 4.20
CA LEU A 142 0.12 12.58 2.77
C LEU A 142 0.68 13.82 2.07
N LYS A 143 0.91 13.69 0.76
CA LYS A 143 1.21 14.77 -0.17
C LYS A 143 0.37 14.61 -1.43
N VAL A 144 0.19 15.70 -2.18
CA VAL A 144 -0.39 15.62 -3.54
C VAL A 144 0.52 14.76 -4.42
N GLY A 145 -0.09 13.90 -5.24
CA GLY A 145 0.62 12.92 -6.09
C GLY A 145 0.90 11.59 -5.39
N ALA A 146 0.67 11.47 -4.09
CA ALA A 146 0.86 10.23 -3.34
C ALA A 146 -0.08 9.12 -3.82
N LEU A 147 0.42 7.89 -3.88
CA LEU A 147 -0.38 6.71 -4.13
C LEU A 147 -1.01 6.20 -2.84
N VAL A 148 -2.32 6.03 -2.86
CA VAL A 148 -3.08 5.48 -1.73
C VAL A 148 -4.00 4.36 -2.17
N MET A 149 -4.33 3.49 -1.23
CA MET A 149 -5.21 2.35 -1.44
C MET A 149 -6.33 2.39 -0.41
N LEU A 150 -7.56 2.05 -0.84
CA LEU A 150 -8.72 1.99 0.04
C LEU A 150 -8.68 0.74 0.94
N LEU A 151 -9.05 0.89 2.21
CA LEU A 151 -9.05 -0.20 3.21
C LEU A 151 -10.43 -0.86 3.43
N ARG A 152 -11.51 -0.25 2.93
CA ARG A 152 -12.88 -0.72 3.10
C ARG A 152 -13.72 -0.36 1.89
N ASN A 153 -14.73 -1.16 1.60
CA ASN A 153 -15.74 -0.81 0.61
C ASN A 153 -16.49 0.44 1.06
N ILE A 154 -16.53 1.46 0.20
CA ILE A 154 -17.34 2.67 0.39
C ILE A 154 -18.54 2.62 -0.53
N ASP A 155 -18.29 2.39 -1.82
CA ASP A 155 -19.31 2.37 -2.86
C ASP A 155 -18.92 1.40 -3.96
N GLN A 156 -19.36 0.16 -3.82
CA GLN A 156 -19.03 -0.91 -4.74
C GLN A 156 -19.61 -0.67 -6.14
N THR A 157 -20.77 -0.01 -6.23
CA THR A 157 -21.41 0.31 -7.51
C THR A 157 -20.58 1.30 -8.33
N ASN A 158 -19.83 2.16 -7.63
CA ASN A 158 -18.89 3.10 -8.23
C ASN A 158 -17.44 2.61 -8.22
N GLY A 159 -17.18 1.35 -7.89
CA GLY A 159 -15.84 0.77 -7.90
C GLY A 159 -14.93 1.25 -6.77
N LEU A 160 -15.48 1.87 -5.72
CA LEU A 160 -14.77 2.23 -4.50
C LEU A 160 -14.78 1.06 -3.52
N CYS A 161 -14.06 0.01 -3.91
CA CYS A 161 -13.90 -1.22 -3.15
C CYS A 161 -12.59 -1.23 -2.36
N ASN A 162 -12.47 -2.14 -1.41
CA ASN A 162 -11.20 -2.45 -0.76
C ASN A 162 -10.11 -2.67 -1.82
N GLU A 163 -8.88 -2.24 -1.52
CA GLU A 163 -7.71 -2.34 -2.38
C GLU A 163 -7.73 -1.47 -3.66
N THR A 164 -8.77 -0.67 -3.88
CA THR A 164 -8.79 0.30 -4.98
C THR A 164 -7.62 1.28 -4.83
N ARG A 165 -6.70 1.24 -5.79
CA ARG A 165 -5.54 2.14 -5.84
C ARG A 165 -5.92 3.46 -6.48
N MET A 166 -5.44 4.55 -5.90
CA MET A 166 -5.77 5.91 -6.29
C MET A 166 -4.57 6.82 -6.10
N GLN A 167 -4.56 7.95 -6.80
CA GLN A 167 -3.57 9.01 -6.62
C GLN A 167 -4.23 10.24 -5.97
N VAL A 168 -3.61 10.75 -4.91
CA VAL A 168 -4.08 11.96 -4.21
C VAL A 168 -3.93 13.17 -5.13
N ARG A 169 -5.02 13.91 -5.33
CA ARG A 169 -5.02 15.17 -6.10
C ARG A 169 -5.12 16.39 -5.22
N ARG A 170 -6.00 16.34 -4.22
CA ARG A 170 -6.24 17.44 -3.28
C ARG A 170 -6.51 16.87 -1.90
N MET A 171 -6.06 17.60 -0.89
CA MET A 171 -6.20 17.20 0.51
C MET A 171 -6.93 18.34 1.21
N GLU A 172 -8.09 18.08 1.78
CA GLU A 172 -8.88 19.04 2.57
C GLU A 172 -9.07 18.55 4.01
N ASN A 173 -9.68 19.36 4.88
CA ASN A 173 -9.86 19.00 6.29
C ASN A 173 -10.70 17.72 6.49
N HIS A 174 -11.75 17.56 5.68
CA HIS A 174 -12.77 16.52 5.88
C HIS A 174 -12.84 15.50 4.75
N VAL A 175 -12.21 15.79 3.62
CA VAL A 175 -12.27 14.99 2.40
C VAL A 175 -10.90 15.00 1.73
N ILE A 176 -10.53 13.90 1.09
CA ILE A 176 -9.39 13.81 0.19
C ILE A 176 -9.91 13.50 -1.21
N GLU A 177 -9.52 14.32 -2.19
CA GLU A 177 -9.82 14.07 -3.59
C GLU A 177 -8.75 13.17 -4.19
N CYS A 178 -9.17 12.05 -4.78
CA CYS A 178 -8.29 11.09 -5.42
C CYS A 178 -8.73 10.81 -6.86
N LYS A 179 -7.78 10.44 -7.73
CA LYS A 179 -8.03 9.83 -9.05
C LYS A 179 -7.87 8.32 -8.93
N THR A 180 -8.86 7.54 -9.33
CA THR A 180 -8.75 6.07 -9.37
C THR A 180 -7.77 5.63 -10.44
N LEU A 181 -6.93 4.64 -10.14
CA LEU A 181 -5.89 4.13 -11.06
C LEU A 181 -6.30 2.83 -11.75
N THR A 182 -7.09 2.01 -11.08
CA THR A 182 -7.46 0.67 -11.52
C THR A 182 -8.99 0.47 -11.47
N GLY A 183 -9.47 -0.60 -12.12
CA GLY A 183 -10.89 -0.97 -12.16
C GLY A 183 -11.69 -0.31 -13.28
N ASN A 184 -12.98 -0.67 -13.35
CA ASN A 184 -13.89 -0.27 -14.44
C ASN A 184 -14.15 1.24 -14.54
N LYS A 185 -13.83 1.98 -13.47
CA LYS A 185 -13.96 3.44 -13.41
C LYS A 185 -12.61 4.14 -13.28
N ALA A 186 -11.52 3.51 -13.73
CA ALA A 186 -10.19 4.12 -13.72
C ALA A 186 -10.22 5.52 -14.35
N GLY A 187 -9.52 6.45 -13.73
CA GLY A 187 -9.48 7.85 -14.12
C GLY A 187 -10.58 8.72 -13.50
N SER A 188 -11.58 8.14 -12.85
CA SER A 188 -12.62 8.88 -12.14
C SER A 188 -12.06 9.63 -10.93
N ILE A 189 -12.63 10.81 -10.68
CA ILE A 189 -12.34 11.61 -9.49
C ILE A 189 -13.34 11.25 -8.39
N VAL A 190 -12.79 10.94 -7.22
CA VAL A 190 -13.55 10.44 -6.07
C VAL A 190 -13.16 11.21 -4.82
N LEU A 191 -14.13 11.37 -3.92
CA LEU A 191 -13.96 12.06 -2.65
C LEU A 191 -13.97 11.02 -1.53
N ILE A 192 -12.88 10.96 -0.78
CA ILE A 192 -12.72 10.01 0.32
C ILE A 192 -12.97 10.73 1.64
N PRO A 193 -14.07 10.42 2.36
CA PRO A 193 -14.33 10.97 3.68
C PRO A 193 -13.63 10.17 4.79
N ARG A 194 -13.63 10.72 6.00
CA ARG A 194 -13.28 9.95 7.21
C ARG A 194 -14.40 8.97 7.55
N LEU A 195 -14.03 7.74 7.90
CA LEU A 195 -14.94 6.70 8.35
C LEU A 195 -14.60 6.25 9.76
N ASN A 196 -15.59 5.71 10.46
CA ASN A 196 -15.41 4.98 11.70
C ASN A 196 -15.08 3.52 11.36
N LEU A 197 -13.88 3.09 11.72
CA LEU A 197 -13.35 1.78 11.38
C LEU A 197 -13.15 0.98 12.66
N ILE A 198 -13.76 -0.19 12.76
CA ILE A 198 -13.62 -1.07 13.91
C ILE A 198 -12.53 -2.09 13.58
N SER A 199 -11.62 -2.34 14.53
CA SER A 199 -10.66 -3.42 14.39
C SER A 199 -11.39 -4.77 14.37
N ASN A 200 -11.12 -5.58 13.35
CA ASN A 200 -11.58 -6.97 13.28
C ASN A 200 -10.56 -7.95 13.87
N ASN A 201 -9.46 -7.44 14.44
CA ASN A 201 -8.40 -8.29 14.96
C ASN A 201 -8.76 -8.81 16.36
N GLU A 202 -9.12 -10.09 16.45
CA GLU A 202 -9.47 -10.78 17.70
C GLU A 202 -8.29 -10.95 18.64
N THR A 203 -7.05 -10.75 18.19
CA THR A 203 -5.86 -10.81 19.05
C THR A 203 -5.61 -9.53 19.84
N LEU A 204 -6.34 -8.45 19.55
CA LEU A 204 -6.23 -7.22 20.33
C LEU A 204 -6.90 -7.37 21.69
N PRO A 205 -6.29 -6.84 22.76
CA PRO A 205 -6.84 -6.93 24.11
C PRO A 205 -8.14 -6.13 24.27
N VAL A 206 -8.40 -5.18 23.37
CA VAL A 206 -9.59 -4.33 23.38
C VAL A 206 -10.13 -4.14 21.97
N ARG A 207 -11.47 -4.18 21.85
CA ARG A 207 -12.15 -3.77 20.63
C ARG A 207 -12.29 -2.25 20.66
N PHE A 208 -11.74 -1.59 19.66
CA PHE A 208 -11.83 -0.13 19.53
C PHE A 208 -12.21 0.27 18.12
N GLN A 209 -12.65 1.52 18.01
CA GLN A 209 -13.02 2.20 16.79
C GLN A 209 -12.03 3.33 16.52
N ARG A 210 -11.56 3.42 15.27
CA ARG A 210 -10.69 4.48 14.76
C ARG A 210 -11.44 5.31 13.72
N ARG A 211 -11.59 6.61 13.96
CA ARG A 211 -12.14 7.56 12.99
C ARG A 211 -11.02 8.19 12.16
N GLN A 212 -10.90 7.78 10.90
CA GLN A 212 -9.83 8.23 10.00
C GLN A 212 -10.24 8.05 8.53
N PHE A 213 -9.52 8.66 7.59
CA PHE A 213 -9.66 8.30 6.18
C PHE A 213 -9.32 6.82 5.99
N SER A 214 -10.19 6.07 5.31
CA SER A 214 -10.02 4.63 5.10
C SER A 214 -9.03 4.32 4.00
N ILE A 215 -7.83 4.92 4.05
CA ILE A 215 -6.78 4.80 3.06
C ILE A 215 -5.42 4.59 3.72
N ILE A 216 -4.51 3.96 2.99
CA ILE A 216 -3.09 3.82 3.33
C ILE A 216 -2.21 4.10 2.13
N MET A 217 -0.94 4.45 2.36
CA MET A 217 0.04 4.59 1.29
C MET A 217 0.21 3.26 0.51
N SER A 218 0.42 3.36 -0.79
CA SER A 218 0.41 2.20 -1.70
C SER A 218 1.47 2.25 -2.82
N PHE A 219 2.62 2.88 -2.54
CA PHE A 219 3.81 2.65 -3.38
C PHE A 219 4.37 1.26 -3.16
N ALA A 220 4.35 0.81 -1.90
CA ALA A 220 4.57 -0.56 -1.50
C ALA A 220 3.35 -1.15 -0.78
N MET A 221 3.19 -2.47 -0.86
CA MET A 221 2.17 -3.25 -0.16
C MET A 221 2.70 -4.63 0.23
N THR A 222 2.05 -5.27 1.20
CA THR A 222 2.46 -6.61 1.64
C THR A 222 2.03 -7.65 0.61
N ILE A 223 2.81 -8.72 0.42
CA ILE A 223 2.45 -9.82 -0.49
C ILE A 223 1.06 -10.42 -0.16
N ASN A 224 0.68 -10.47 1.12
CA ASN A 224 -0.65 -10.96 1.53
C ASN A 224 -1.82 -10.02 1.15
N LYS A 225 -1.55 -8.87 0.56
CA LYS A 225 -2.53 -7.86 0.11
C LYS A 225 -2.45 -7.58 -1.40
N SER A 226 -1.64 -8.33 -2.13
CA SER A 226 -1.43 -8.17 -3.58
C SER A 226 -2.10 -9.29 -4.35
#